data_AF-F2LSC6-F1
#
_entry.id   AF-F2LSC6-F1
#
_cell.length_a   1.000
_cell.length_b   1.000
_cell.length_c   1.000
_cell.angle_alpha   90.00
_cell.angle_beta   90.00
_cell.angle_gamma   90.00
#
_symmetry.space_group_name_H-M   'P 1'
#
loop_
_entity.id
_entity.type
_entity.pdbx_description
1 polymer ?
#
loop_
_entity_poly.entity_id
_entity_poly.type
_entity_poly.pdbx_seq_one_letter_code
_entity_poly.pdbx_strand_id
1 'polypeptide(L)'
;MVKNAYPCTTHRPVQVLDFVLQNDMVVRAEFSPEPSVTQADVVGHVEIEVTMGDDSTQVPLPPQSRPQTMLVACGQAYQFAESQSNRIGSPIIEARLQGEEFLEMSDVVQITGNAFPVTTY
;
A
#
# COMPACT_ATOMS: atom_id res chain seq x y z
N MET A 1 -0.60 -0.58 -15.39
CA MET A 1 -1.78 0.14 -15.94
C MET A 1 -2.93 -0.06 -14.97
N VAL A 2 -3.16 0.90 -14.08
CA VAL A 2 -4.24 0.84 -13.09
C VAL A 2 -5.59 0.57 -13.76
N LYS A 3 -6.32 -0.43 -13.23
CA LYS A 3 -7.66 -0.78 -13.69
C LYS A 3 -8.63 0.35 -13.32
N ASN A 4 -9.18 1.01 -14.34
CA ASN A 4 -10.15 2.09 -14.20
C ASN A 4 -11.57 1.64 -13.83
N ALA A 5 -11.80 0.35 -13.57
CA ALA A 5 -13.13 -0.21 -13.38
C ALA A 5 -13.32 -0.64 -11.92
N TYR A 6 -14.16 0.11 -11.20
CA TYR A 6 -14.65 -0.32 -9.90
C TYR A 6 -15.34 -1.69 -10.03
N PRO A 7 -14.96 -2.70 -9.24
CA PRO A 7 -15.69 -3.94 -9.18
C PRO A 7 -17.11 -3.63 -8.69
N CYS A 8 -18.13 -4.06 -9.44
CA CYS A 8 -19.53 -4.03 -8.99
C CYS A 8 -19.76 -5.12 -7.94
N THR A 9 -18.99 -5.11 -6.86
CA THR A 9 -19.12 -6.00 -5.72
C THR A 9 -19.79 -5.26 -4.56
N THR A 10 -20.51 -6.00 -3.72
CA THR A 10 -21.21 -5.46 -2.53
C THR A 10 -20.24 -5.10 -1.39
N HIS A 11 -18.95 -5.35 -1.57
CA HIS A 11 -17.89 -5.06 -0.62
C HIS A 11 -17.13 -3.81 -1.05
N ARG A 12 -16.67 -3.03 -0.08
CA ARG A 12 -15.77 -1.91 -0.39
C ARG A 12 -14.53 -2.50 -1.05
N PRO A 13 -14.13 -1.99 -2.22
CA PRO A 13 -12.86 -2.38 -2.81
C PRO A 13 -11.74 -1.99 -1.86
N VAL A 14 -10.83 -2.92 -1.57
CA VAL A 14 -9.68 -2.70 -0.70
C VAL A 14 -8.46 -3.29 -1.38
N GLN A 15 -7.39 -2.50 -1.42
CA GLN A 15 -6.09 -2.91 -1.90
C GLN A 15 -5.13 -2.91 -0.72
N VAL A 16 -4.44 -4.02 -0.48
CA VAL A 16 -3.46 -4.15 0.60
C VAL A 16 -2.07 -4.32 0.02
N LEU A 17 -1.09 -3.66 0.63
CA LEU A 17 0.32 -3.77 0.31
C LEU A 17 1.13 -3.96 1.60
N ASP A 18 1.76 -5.12 1.73
CA ASP A 18 2.61 -5.46 2.86
C ASP A 18 4.08 -5.33 2.48
N PHE A 19 4.84 -4.51 3.18
CA PHE A 19 6.30 -4.49 3.08
C PHE A 19 6.88 -5.32 4.22
N VAL A 20 7.54 -6.42 3.86
CA VAL A 20 8.18 -7.33 4.81
C VAL A 20 9.64 -6.94 4.96
N LEU A 21 10.05 -6.67 6.18
CA LEU A 21 11.43 -6.36 6.53
C LEU A 21 12.15 -7.62 7.01
N GLN A 22 13.48 -7.60 6.95
CA GLN A 22 14.34 -8.75 7.30
C GLN A 22 14.17 -9.24 8.75
N ASN A 23 13.65 -8.40 9.63
CA ASN A 23 13.43 -8.69 11.05
C ASN A 23 11.99 -9.15 11.36
N ASP A 24 11.28 -9.70 10.37
CA ASP A 24 9.89 -10.15 10.45
C ASP A 24 8.87 -9.03 10.78
N MET A 25 9.30 -7.77 10.69
CA MET A 25 8.38 -6.63 10.79
C MET A 25 7.64 -6.45 9.45
N VAL A 26 6.34 -6.20 9.52
CA VAL A 26 5.48 -5.99 8.36
C VAL A 26 4.89 -4.59 8.44
N VAL A 27 5.13 -3.78 7.42
CA VAL A 27 4.43 -2.50 7.22
C VAL A 27 3.30 -2.75 6.23
N ARG A 28 2.09 -2.89 6.76
CA ARG A 28 0.86 -3.07 6.00
C ARG A 28 0.27 -1.72 5.65
N ALA A 29 0.02 -1.49 4.37
CA ALA A 29 -0.74 -0.34 3.89
C ALA A 29 -2.04 -0.83 3.26
N GLU A 30 -3.16 -0.40 3.82
CA GLU A 30 -4.49 -0.67 3.30
C GLU A 30 -5.02 0.59 2.61
N PHE A 31 -5.33 0.46 1.32
CA PHE A 31 -5.92 1.49 0.50
C PHE A 31 -7.39 1.16 0.28
N SER A 32 -8.24 2.05 0.78
CA SER A 32 -9.68 2.02 0.54
C SER A 32 -10.01 3.08 -0.52
N PRO A 33 -10.02 2.72 -1.81
CA PRO A 33 -10.53 3.61 -2.83
C PRO A 33 -11.99 3.95 -2.56
N GLU A 34 -12.37 5.19 -2.84
CA GLU A 34 -13.77 5.63 -2.78
C GLU A 34 -14.35 5.83 -4.19
N PRO A 35 -15.61 5.42 -4.44
CA PRO A 35 -16.24 5.56 -5.75
C PRO A 35 -16.54 7.04 -6.01
N SER A 36 -15.55 7.79 -6.46
CA SER A 36 -15.73 9.17 -6.92
C SER A 36 -16.23 9.18 -8.36
N VAL A 37 -17.34 9.89 -8.59
CA VAL A 37 -18.04 10.06 -9.88
C VAL A 37 -17.18 10.66 -11.01
N THR A 38 -15.98 11.14 -10.71
CA THR A 38 -15.12 11.90 -11.62
C THR A 38 -13.80 11.22 -11.97
N GLN A 39 -13.25 10.36 -11.10
CA GLN A 39 -12.00 9.62 -11.36
C GLN A 39 -11.99 8.31 -10.56
N ALA A 40 -11.86 7.18 -11.27
CA ALA A 40 -11.87 5.83 -10.69
C ALA A 40 -10.59 5.47 -9.90
N ASP A 41 -9.57 6.33 -9.90
CA ASP A 41 -8.26 6.08 -9.28
C ASP A 41 -8.12 6.74 -7.89
N VAL A 42 -9.18 7.36 -7.37
CA VAL A 42 -9.10 8.14 -6.14
C VAL A 42 -9.15 7.24 -4.91
N VAL A 43 -8.06 7.27 -4.14
CA VAL A 43 -7.98 6.76 -2.78
C VAL A 43 -8.67 7.73 -1.84
N GLY A 44 -9.78 7.29 -1.23
CA GLY A 44 -10.50 8.07 -0.23
C GLY A 44 -9.89 7.93 1.16
N HIS A 45 -9.31 6.76 1.45
CA HIS A 45 -8.67 6.48 2.72
C HIS A 45 -7.44 5.58 2.59
N VAL A 46 -6.39 5.90 3.34
CA VAL A 46 -5.18 5.09 3.46
C VAL A 46 -4.97 4.82 4.95
N GLU A 47 -4.88 3.55 5.31
CA GLU A 47 -4.49 3.11 6.65
C GLU A 47 -3.12 2.45 6.56
N ILE A 48 -2.21 2.82 7.46
CA ILE A 48 -0.92 2.15 7.59
C ILE A 48 -0.86 1.51 8.96
N GLU A 49 -0.55 0.23 8.99
CA GLU A 49 -0.33 -0.56 10.18
C GLU A 49 1.09 -1.12 10.16
N VAL A 50 1.79 -1.00 11.28
CA VAL A 50 3.10 -1.63 11.46
C VAL A 50 2.93 -2.77 12.44
N THR A 51 3.22 -3.98 12.00
CA THR A 51 3.17 -5.19 12.80
C THR A 51 4.59 -5.69 13.07
N MET A 52 4.93 -5.93 14.33
CA MET A 52 6.19 -6.54 14.75
C MET A 52 5.88 -7.66 15.75
N GLY A 53 5.97 -8.92 15.29
CA GLY A 53 5.52 -10.06 16.09
C GLY A 53 4.02 -10.00 16.35
N ASP A 54 3.60 -10.03 17.62
CA ASP A 54 2.20 -9.91 18.04
C ASP A 54 1.73 -8.45 18.27
N ASP A 55 2.65 -7.46 18.19
CA ASP A 55 2.31 -6.05 18.38
C ASP A 55 1.96 -5.41 17.03
N SER A 56 0.77 -4.84 16.92
CA SER A 56 0.30 -4.10 15.75
C SER A 56 -0.04 -2.67 16.15
N THR A 57 0.62 -1.71 15.52
CA THR A 57 0.43 -0.28 15.76
C THR A 57 -0.09 0.37 14.49
N GLN A 58 -1.30 0.93 14.56
CA GLN A 58 -1.84 1.80 13.52
C GLN A 58 -1.12 3.15 13.52
N VAL A 59 -0.66 3.55 12.35
CA VAL A 59 0.03 4.82 12.14
C VAL A 59 -1.00 5.82 11.61
N PRO A 60 -1.30 6.89 12.36
CA PRO A 60 -2.18 7.93 11.86
C PRO A 60 -1.50 8.65 10.71
N LEU A 61 -1.95 8.37 9.49
CA LEU A 61 -1.61 9.20 8.35
C LEU A 61 -2.32 10.56 8.50
N PRO A 62 -1.65 11.68 8.21
CA PRO A 62 -2.30 12.98 8.28
C PRO A 62 -3.54 12.98 7.37
N PRO A 63 -4.69 13.53 7.83
CA PRO A 63 -5.89 13.61 7.02
C PRO A 63 -5.53 14.32 5.72
N GLN A 64 -5.58 13.57 4.62
CA GLN A 64 -5.11 14.07 3.35
C GLN A 64 -6.13 15.07 2.83
N SER A 65 -5.78 16.36 2.82
CA SER A 65 -6.67 17.43 2.34
C SER A 65 -7.03 17.34 0.85
N ARG A 66 -6.58 16.30 0.13
CA ARG A 66 -6.86 16.08 -1.30
C ARG A 66 -6.98 14.59 -1.63
N PRO A 67 -7.87 14.22 -2.56
CA PRO A 67 -7.92 12.88 -3.15
C PRO A 67 -6.57 12.55 -3.81
N GLN A 68 -6.05 11.35 -3.56
CA GLN A 68 -4.77 10.88 -4.09
C GLN A 68 -4.98 9.69 -5.00
N THR A 69 -4.15 9.54 -6.03
CA THR A 69 -4.16 8.33 -6.88
C THR A 69 -3.54 7.16 -6.11
N MET A 70 -3.86 5.93 -6.50
CA MET A 70 -3.29 4.76 -5.81
C MET A 70 -1.79 4.64 -5.96
N LEU A 71 -1.24 5.12 -7.08
CA LEU A 71 0.20 5.22 -7.27
C LEU A 71 0.84 6.17 -6.24
N VAL A 72 0.20 7.30 -5.94
CA VAL A 72 0.70 8.27 -4.96
C VAL A 72 0.60 7.71 -3.54
N ALA A 73 -0.52 7.07 -3.20
CA ALA A 73 -0.70 6.42 -1.91
C ALA A 73 0.31 5.27 -1.70
N CYS A 74 0.52 4.44 -2.73
CA CYS A 74 1.52 3.38 -2.74
C CYS A 74 2.95 3.94 -2.57
N GLY A 75 3.28 5.04 -3.26
CA GLY A 75 4.56 5.72 -3.10
C GLY A 75 4.79 6.22 -1.67
N GLN A 76 3.76 6.76 -1.01
CA GLN A 76 3.85 7.19 0.38
C GLN A 76 4.01 6.01 1.35
N ALA A 77 3.27 4.91 1.14
CA ALA A 77 3.43 3.70 1.92
C ALA A 77 4.85 3.14 1.80
N TYR A 78 5.41 3.12 0.59
CA TYR A 78 6.80 2.71 0.37
C TYR A 78 7.81 3.63 1.07
N GLN A 79 7.66 4.96 0.95
CA GLN A 79 8.52 5.92 1.66
C GLN A 79 8.44 5.74 3.19
N PHE A 80 7.26 5.44 3.72
CA PHE A 80 7.08 5.13 5.13
C PHE A 80 7.80 3.83 5.51
N ALA A 81 7.64 2.77 4.72
CA ALA A 81 8.34 1.49 4.93
C ALA A 81 9.86 1.66 4.86
N GLU A 82 10.38 2.44 3.90
CA GLU A 82 11.81 2.79 3.82
C GLU A 82 12.28 3.56 5.06
N SER A 83 11.48 4.52 5.53
CA SER A 83 11.80 5.28 6.73
C SER A 83 11.87 4.37 7.96
N GLN A 84 10.93 3.44 8.12
CA GLN A 84 10.97 2.45 9.20
C GLN A 84 12.20 1.55 9.04
N SER A 85 12.41 0.97 7.85
CA SER A 85 13.57 0.13 7.52
C SER A 85 14.90 0.81 7.90
N ASN A 86 15.08 2.07 7.51
CA ASN A 86 16.27 2.85 7.87
C ASN A 86 16.37 3.12 9.36
N ARG A 87 15.25 3.41 10.04
CA ARG A 87 15.21 3.69 11.48
C ARG A 87 15.61 2.48 12.31
N ILE A 88 15.18 1.28 11.91
CA ILE A 88 15.48 0.04 12.63
C ILE A 88 16.70 -0.71 12.08
N GLY A 89 17.30 -0.23 10.98
CA GLY A 89 18.46 -0.84 10.34
C GLY A 89 18.16 -2.22 9.71
N SER A 90 16.91 -2.48 9.34
CA SER A 90 16.46 -3.75 8.78
C SER A 90 15.87 -3.50 7.39
N PRO A 91 16.50 -4.00 6.31
CA PRO A 91 16.04 -3.73 4.95
C PRO A 91 14.70 -4.41 4.66
N ILE A 92 13.95 -3.82 3.73
CA ILE A 92 12.77 -4.45 3.12
C ILE A 92 13.26 -5.59 2.22
N ILE A 93 12.75 -6.80 2.44
CA ILE A 93 13.16 -8.01 1.69
C ILE A 93 12.11 -8.44 0.68
N GLU A 94 10.87 -8.02 0.84
CA GLU A 94 9.74 -8.40 -0.01
C GLU A 94 8.62 -7.36 0.11
N ALA A 95 7.91 -7.12 -0.98
CA ALA A 95 6.58 -6.51 -0.92
C ALA A 95 5.54 -7.51 -1.39
N ARG A 96 4.40 -7.56 -0.70
CA ARG A 96 3.30 -8.45 -1.04
C ARG A 96 2.06 -7.63 -1.34
N LEU A 97 1.50 -7.84 -2.51
CA LEU A 97 0.35 -7.12 -3.02
C LEU A 97 -0.89 -8.01 -2.98
N GLN A 98 -1.98 -7.52 -2.38
CA GLN A 98 -3.24 -8.23 -2.28
C GLN A 98 -4.41 -7.34 -2.76
N GLY A 99 -5.29 -7.91 -3.58
CA GLY A 99 -6.48 -7.23 -4.10
C GLY A 99 -6.26 -6.57 -5.46
N GLU A 100 -5.96 -7.35 -6.53
CA GLU A 100 -5.64 -6.93 -7.91
C GLU A 100 -6.69 -6.08 -8.67
N GLU A 101 -7.54 -5.37 -7.95
CA GLU A 101 -8.61 -4.53 -8.44
C GLU A 101 -8.08 -3.17 -8.91
N PHE A 102 -6.86 -2.80 -8.53
CA PHE A 102 -6.41 -1.41 -8.54
C PHE A 102 -4.91 -1.18 -8.80
N LEU A 103 -4.02 -1.76 -8.00
CA LEU A 103 -2.58 -1.76 -8.24
C LEU A 103 -2.21 -3.06 -8.94
N GLU A 104 -1.36 -2.97 -9.97
CA GLU A 104 -0.71 -4.14 -10.55
C GLU A 104 0.69 -4.32 -9.97
N MET A 105 1.19 -5.56 -9.98
CA MET A 105 2.55 -5.87 -9.55
C MET A 105 3.60 -5.00 -10.29
N SER A 106 3.38 -4.71 -11.57
CA SER A 106 4.26 -3.83 -12.35
C SER A 106 4.30 -2.40 -11.83
N ASP A 107 3.17 -1.88 -11.31
CA ASP A 107 3.11 -0.54 -10.74
C ASP A 107 3.93 -0.50 -9.43
N VAL A 108 3.81 -1.52 -8.58
CA VAL A 108 4.61 -1.65 -7.34
C VAL A 108 6.09 -1.78 -7.66
N VAL A 109 6.48 -2.63 -8.61
CA VAL A 109 7.88 -2.80 -9.03
C VAL A 109 8.47 -1.48 -9.54
N GLN A 110 7.68 -0.69 -10.27
CA GLN A 110 8.11 0.62 -10.75
C GLN A 110 8.32 1.61 -9.59
N ILE A 111 7.44 1.60 -8.59
CA ILE A 111 7.52 2.49 -7.40
C ILE A 111 8.72 2.13 -6.52
N THR A 112 8.96 0.84 -6.30
CA THR A 112 10.05 0.35 -5.45
C THR A 112 11.39 0.27 -6.20
N GLY A 113 11.41 0.61 -7.49
CA GLY A 113 12.61 0.59 -8.32
C GLY A 113 13.22 -0.82 -8.48
N ASN A 114 12.40 -1.87 -8.36
CA ASN A 114 12.84 -3.26 -8.38
C ASN A 114 13.90 -3.59 -7.31
N ALA A 115 13.85 -2.92 -6.16
CA ALA A 115 14.80 -3.12 -5.06
C ALA A 115 14.66 -4.49 -4.37
N PHE A 116 13.46 -5.07 -4.39
CA PHE A 116 13.13 -6.36 -3.78
C PHE A 116 12.01 -7.06 -4.57
N PRO A 117 11.84 -8.38 -4.41
CA PRO A 117 10.74 -9.10 -5.05
C PRO A 117 9.38 -8.55 -4.60
N VAL A 118 8.48 -8.43 -5.57
CA VAL A 118 7.06 -8.19 -5.32
C VAL A 118 6.33 -9.51 -5.54
N THR A 119 5.47 -9.93 -4.62
CA THR A 119 4.66 -11.14 -4.74
C THR A 119 3.19 -10.79 -4.62
N THR A 120 2.32 -11.62 -5.21
CA THR A 120 0.87 -11.53 -5.02
C THR A 120 0.41 -12.78 -4.28
N TYR A 121 -0.63 -12.65 -3.44
CA TYR A 121 -1.22 -13.78 -2.74
C TYR A 121 -2.75 -13.66 -2.62
#